data_AF-A0A379VTG4-F1
#
_entry.id   AF-A0A379VTG4-F1
#
_cell.length_a   1.000
_cell.length_b   1.000
_cell.length_c   1.000
_cell.angle_alpha   90.00
_cell.angle_beta   90.00
_cell.angle_gamma   90.00
#
_symmetry.space_group_name_H-M   'P 1'
#
loop_
_entity.id
_entity.type
_entity.pdbx_description
1 polymer ?
#
loop_
_entity_poly.entity_id
_entity_poly.type
_entity_poly.pdbx_seq_one_letter_code
_entity_poly.pdbx_strand_id
1 'polypeptide(L)'
;MAGLPNSSKALQQWQHLFEEKGESRTEQARQHLQQMLRLGLPTRKHEDWKYTPLEGLTHSQFIQQCATISAAQRDALALQIDAVRLVFVDGRFMPEAQR
;
A
#
# COMPACT_ATOMS: atom_id res chain seq x y z
N MET A 1 -17.68 12.74 13.45
CA MET A 1 -17.54 11.28 13.63
C MET A 1 -16.29 11.03 14.45
N ALA A 2 -16.40 10.37 15.60
CA ALA A 2 -15.28 10.13 16.50
C ALA A 2 -14.29 9.14 15.88
N GLY A 3 -12.99 9.45 15.93
CA GLY A 3 -11.92 8.57 15.41
C GLY A 3 -11.81 7.27 16.19
N LEU A 4 -11.36 6.21 15.52
CA LEU A 4 -11.13 4.89 16.10
C LEU A 4 -9.89 4.91 17.01
N PRO A 5 -9.68 3.88 17.87
CA PRO A 5 -8.48 3.82 18.69
C PRO A 5 -7.21 3.88 17.83
N ASN A 6 -6.49 5.00 17.93
CA ASN A 6 -5.37 5.38 17.07
C ASN A 6 -4.01 4.79 17.49
N SER A 7 -3.95 3.90 18.48
CA SER A 7 -2.72 3.28 18.97
C SER A 7 -2.30 2.03 18.18
N SER A 8 -2.60 1.97 16.88
CA SER A 8 -2.19 0.85 16.02
C SER A 8 -0.73 0.99 15.59
N LYS A 9 0.09 0.02 15.96
CA LYS A 9 1.49 -0.11 15.51
C LYS A 9 1.61 -0.10 13.97
N ALA A 10 0.59 -0.58 13.25
CA ALA A 10 0.57 -0.54 11.79
C ALA A 10 0.42 0.90 11.24
N LEU A 11 -0.45 1.72 11.83
CA LEU A 11 -0.61 3.13 11.42
C LEU A 11 0.69 3.92 11.61
N GLN A 12 1.40 3.69 12.72
CA GLN A 12 2.70 4.30 12.98
C GLN A 12 3.76 3.90 11.94
N GLN A 13 3.82 2.61 11.59
CA GLN A 13 4.73 2.12 10.56
C GLN A 13 4.41 2.71 9.17
N TRP A 14 3.13 2.79 8.79
CA TRP A 14 2.74 3.38 7.50
C TRP A 14 3.02 4.88 7.46
N GLN A 15 2.79 5.60 8.55
CA GLN A 15 3.18 7.01 8.67
C GLN A 15 4.69 7.17 8.48
N HIS A 16 5.51 6.34 9.14
CA HIS A 16 6.96 6.35 8.99
C HIS A 16 7.39 6.13 7.52
N LEU A 17 6.88 5.09 6.86
CA LEU A 17 7.15 4.81 5.44
C LEU A 17 6.69 5.94 4.50
N PHE A 18 5.66 6.69 4.90
CA PHE A 18 5.21 7.86 4.15
C PHE A 18 6.20 9.01 4.25
N GLU A 19 6.67 9.30 5.48
CA GLU A 19 7.60 10.38 5.82
C GLU A 19 9.01 10.14 5.29
N GLU A 20 9.49 8.89 5.24
CA GLU A 20 10.79 8.51 4.64
C GLU A 20 10.92 8.96 3.17
N LYS A 21 9.80 9.13 2.45
CA LYS A 21 9.75 9.61 1.07
C LYS A 21 9.36 11.09 0.94
N GLY A 22 9.47 11.85 2.03
CA GLY A 22 8.81 13.14 2.30
C GLY A 22 8.89 14.22 1.21
N GLU A 23 9.95 14.26 0.41
CA GLU A 23 10.11 15.24 -0.68
C GLU A 23 9.25 14.94 -1.93
N SER A 24 8.85 13.68 -2.12
CA SER A 24 8.09 13.22 -3.30
C SER A 24 6.57 13.18 -3.10
N ARG A 25 6.08 13.53 -1.91
CA ARG A 25 4.66 13.40 -1.57
C ARG A 25 3.88 14.64 -2.01
N THR A 26 2.78 14.40 -2.73
CA THR A 26 1.83 15.45 -3.10
C THR A 26 1.01 15.91 -1.90
N GLU A 27 0.39 17.08 -2.01
CA GLU A 27 -0.48 17.61 -0.96
C GLU A 27 -1.70 16.71 -0.71
N GLN A 28 -2.28 16.16 -1.77
CA GLN A 28 -3.38 15.19 -1.68
C GLN A 28 -2.97 13.95 -0.88
N ALA A 29 -1.74 13.45 -1.09
CA ALA A 29 -1.24 12.30 -0.35
C ALA A 29 -1.11 12.60 1.15
N ARG A 30 -0.67 13.82 1.52
CA ARG A 30 -0.59 14.27 2.92
C ARG A 30 -1.98 14.37 3.55
N GLN A 31 -2.95 14.93 2.83
CA GLN A 31 -4.34 15.04 3.29
C GLN A 31 -4.97 13.67 3.53
N HIS A 32 -4.74 12.71 2.63
CA HIS A 32 -5.22 11.34 2.80
C HIS A 32 -4.54 10.62 3.97
N LEU A 33 -3.24 10.84 4.20
CA LEU A 33 -2.56 10.31 5.39
C LEU A 33 -3.19 10.86 6.67
N GLN A 34 -3.39 12.18 6.77
CA GLN A 34 -4.02 12.81 7.93
C GLN A 34 -5.43 12.27 8.16
N GLN A 35 -6.21 12.07 7.10
CA GLN A 35 -7.54 11.49 7.20
C GLN A 35 -7.50 10.04 7.68
N MET A 36 -6.57 9.22 7.20
CA MET A 36 -6.37 7.85 7.67
C MET A 36 -6.00 7.81 9.16
N LEU A 37 -5.09 8.67 9.61
CA LEU A 37 -4.69 8.77 11.03
C LEU A 37 -5.84 9.26 11.92
N ARG A 38 -6.70 10.15 11.41
CA ARG A 38 -7.88 10.62 12.13
C ARG A 38 -8.95 9.54 12.25
N LEU A 39 -9.18 8.80 11.17
CA LEU A 39 -10.16 7.71 11.14
C LEU A 39 -9.69 6.51 11.97
N GLY A 40 -8.41 6.17 11.92
CA GLY A 40 -7.85 4.97 12.54
C GLY A 40 -8.16 3.70 11.74
N LEU A 41 -7.82 2.54 12.31
CA LEU A 41 -8.12 1.25 11.70
C LEU A 41 -9.41 0.64 12.24
N PRO A 42 -10.24 0.03 11.38
CA PRO A 42 -11.44 -0.64 11.82
C PRO A 42 -11.12 -1.92 12.59
N THR A 43 -12.11 -2.36 13.35
CA THR A 43 -12.11 -3.60 14.12
C THR A 43 -13.34 -4.41 13.74
N ARG A 44 -13.41 -5.70 14.13
CA ARG A 44 -14.59 -6.56 13.89
C ARG A 44 -15.91 -6.03 14.48
N LYS A 45 -15.84 -5.03 15.37
CA LYS A 45 -17.03 -4.33 15.90
C LYS A 45 -17.70 -3.41 14.88
N HIS A 46 -17.00 -3.09 13.77
CA HIS A 46 -17.55 -2.30 12.68
C HIS A 46 -18.30 -3.21 11.73
N GLU A 47 -19.50 -2.79 11.33
CA GLU A 47 -20.42 -3.56 10.49
C GLU A 47 -19.74 -4.06 9.21
N ASP A 48 -19.07 -3.16 8.49
CA ASP A 48 -18.36 -3.47 7.24
C ASP A 48 -17.16 -4.42 7.40
N TRP A 49 -16.69 -4.63 8.65
CA TRP A 49 -15.48 -5.40 8.96
C TRP A 49 -15.75 -6.65 9.79
N LYS A 50 -17.01 -6.97 10.05
CA LYS A 50 -17.41 -8.09 10.91
C LYS A 50 -16.80 -9.43 10.47
N TYR A 51 -16.64 -9.61 9.16
CA TYR A 51 -16.18 -10.87 8.55
C TYR A 51 -14.83 -10.76 7.86
N THR A 52 -14.14 -9.61 7.97
CA THR A 52 -12.86 -9.35 7.33
C THR A 52 -11.79 -9.12 8.41
N PRO A 53 -11.15 -10.19 8.92
CA PRO A 53 -10.18 -10.07 10.00
C PRO A 53 -8.93 -9.30 9.57
N LEU A 54 -8.52 -8.32 10.36
CA LEU A 54 -7.34 -7.47 10.11
C LEU A 54 -6.12 -7.83 10.96
N GLU A 55 -6.24 -8.78 11.88
CA GLU A 55 -5.21 -9.05 12.89
C GLU A 55 -3.87 -9.47 12.28
N GLY A 56 -3.88 -10.24 11.19
CA GLY A 56 -2.66 -10.63 10.48
C GLY A 56 -1.93 -9.43 9.85
N LEU A 57 -2.69 -8.45 9.37
CA LEU A 57 -2.14 -7.23 8.79
C LEU A 57 -1.63 -6.27 9.88
N THR A 58 -2.42 -6.02 10.92
CA THR A 58 -2.10 -5.01 11.94
C THR A 58 -0.95 -5.39 12.86
N HIS A 59 -0.65 -6.69 13.00
CA HIS A 59 0.46 -7.19 13.81
C HIS A 59 1.76 -7.39 13.02
N SER A 60 1.74 -7.16 11.71
CA SER A 60 2.90 -7.33 10.85
C SER A 60 3.89 -6.15 10.91
N GLN A 61 5.10 -6.42 10.45
CA GLN A 61 6.09 -5.39 10.17
C GLN A 61 6.03 -5.01 8.68
N PHE A 62 6.04 -3.72 8.39
CA PHE A 62 5.95 -3.20 7.03
C PHE A 62 7.29 -2.61 6.60
N ILE A 63 7.72 -2.97 5.40
CA ILE A 63 8.87 -2.39 4.72
C ILE A 63 8.45 -1.94 3.34
N GLN A 64 9.22 -1.03 2.75
CA GLN A 64 9.07 -0.65 1.35
C GLN A 64 10.40 -0.88 0.64
N GLN A 65 10.49 -2.00 -0.06
CA GLN A 65 11.62 -2.35 -0.91
C GLN A 65 11.18 -2.32 -2.36
N CYS A 66 12.09 -1.95 -3.27
CA CYS A 66 11.83 -2.03 -4.71
C CYS A 66 12.88 -2.92 -5.35
N ALA A 67 12.43 -3.99 -5.98
CA ALA A 67 13.25 -4.89 -6.76
C ALA A 67 13.12 -4.58 -8.25
N THR A 68 14.18 -4.92 -8.99
CA THR A 68 14.14 -4.99 -10.45
C THR A 68 13.90 -6.45 -10.83
N ILE A 69 13.01 -6.69 -11.79
CA ILE A 69 12.76 -8.01 -12.37
C ILE A 69 13.25 -8.05 -13.82
N SER A 70 13.59 -9.24 -14.31
CA SER A 70 13.92 -9.45 -15.73
C SER A 70 12.65 -9.60 -16.59
N ALA A 71 12.79 -9.40 -17.90
CA ALA A 71 11.72 -9.66 -18.86
C ALA A 71 11.22 -11.11 -18.78
N ALA A 72 12.12 -12.07 -18.60
CA ALA A 72 11.76 -13.49 -18.45
C ALA A 72 10.88 -13.74 -17.20
N GLN A 73 11.20 -13.11 -16.06
CA GLN A 73 10.38 -13.23 -14.84
C GLN A 73 8.99 -12.61 -15.03
N ARG A 74 8.92 -11.46 -15.72
CA ARG A 74 7.65 -10.83 -16.09
C ARG A 74 6.82 -11.74 -17.00
N ASP A 75 7.42 -12.25 -18.08
CA ASP A 75 6.70 -13.02 -19.09
C ASP A 75 6.21 -14.37 -18.58
N ALA A 76 6.91 -14.97 -17.61
CA ALA A 76 6.47 -16.18 -16.92
C ALA A 76 5.13 -16.00 -16.17
N LEU A 77 4.78 -14.77 -15.78
CA LEU A 77 3.54 -14.45 -15.07
C LEU A 77 2.55 -13.67 -15.94
N ALA A 78 2.93 -13.30 -17.16
CA ALA A 78 2.13 -12.45 -18.02
C ALA A 78 0.98 -13.22 -18.68
N LEU A 79 -0.17 -12.55 -18.80
CA LEU A 79 -1.28 -13.04 -19.61
C LEU A 79 -0.89 -13.00 -21.10
N GLN A 80 -1.24 -14.06 -21.83
CA GLN A 80 -0.99 -14.18 -23.26
C GLN A 80 -2.14 -13.53 -24.05
N ILE A 81 -2.18 -12.20 -24.03
CA ILE A 81 -3.19 -11.39 -24.72
C ILE A 81 -2.53 -10.27 -25.51
N ASP A 82 -3.13 -9.89 -26.63
CA ASP A 82 -2.71 -8.71 -27.39
C ASP A 82 -3.29 -7.45 -26.74
N ALA A 83 -2.45 -6.70 -26.02
CA ALA A 83 -2.86 -5.53 -25.27
C ALA A 83 -1.70 -4.55 -25.07
N VAL A 84 -2.04 -3.28 -24.83
CA VAL A 84 -1.09 -2.29 -24.32
C VAL A 84 -0.79 -2.61 -22.86
N ARG A 85 0.45 -3.05 -22.58
CA ARG A 85 0.86 -3.50 -21.24
C ARG A 85 1.62 -2.41 -20.48
N LEU A 86 1.10 -2.04 -19.31
CA LEU A 86 1.79 -1.21 -18.33
C LEU A 86 2.26 -2.11 -17.17
N VAL A 87 3.56 -2.10 -16.88
CA VAL A 87 4.14 -2.96 -15.85
C VAL A 87 4.48 -2.12 -14.61
N PHE A 88 4.00 -2.59 -13.46
CA PHE A 88 4.28 -2.01 -12.15
C PHE A 88 4.89 -3.08 -11.26
N VAL A 89 6.01 -2.76 -10.62
CA VAL A 89 6.70 -3.65 -9.66
C VAL A 89 6.94 -2.86 -8.38
N ASP A 90 6.57 -3.44 -7.25
CA ASP A 90 6.70 -2.83 -5.92
C ASP A 90 6.19 -1.38 -5.84
N GLY A 91 5.06 -1.11 -6.50
CA GLY A 91 4.41 0.19 -6.54
C GLY A 91 5.05 1.23 -7.48
N ARG A 92 6.01 0.85 -8.33
CA ARG A 92 6.64 1.74 -9.33
C ARG A 92 6.35 1.30 -10.75
N PHE A 93 6.08 2.27 -11.62
CA PHE A 93 6.01 2.05 -13.05
C PHE A 93 7.40 1.70 -13.61
N MET A 94 7.50 0.61 -14.38
CA MET A 94 8.74 0.15 -14.99
C MET A 94 8.67 0.24 -16.52
N PRO A 95 9.13 1.36 -17.11
CA PRO A 95 9.10 1.54 -18.57
C PRO A 95 9.96 0.51 -19.31
N GLU A 96 11.12 0.16 -18.74
CA GLU A 96 12.06 -0.83 -19.30
C GLU A 96 11.42 -2.22 -19.42
N ALA A 97 10.46 -2.55 -18.54
CA ALA A 97 9.81 -3.85 -18.47
C ALA A 97 8.53 -3.92 -19.32
N GLN A 98 8.27 -2.97 -20.22
CA GLN A 98 7.10 -3.03 -21.10
C GLN A 98 7.31 -3.92 -22.33
N ARG A 99 8.56 -4.04 -22.82
CA ARG A 99 8.93 -4.83 -24.01
C ARG A 99 9.07 -6.31 -23.70
#